data_AF-R7RSL1-F1
#
_entry.id   AF-R7RSL1-F1
#
_cell.length_a   1.000
_cell.length_b   1.000
_cell.length_c   1.000
_cell.angle_alpha   90.00
_cell.angle_beta   90.00
_cell.angle_gamma   90.00
#
_symmetry.space_group_name_H-M   'P 1'
#
loop_
_entity.id
_entity.type
_entity.pdbx_description
1 polymer ?
#
loop_
_entity_poly.entity_id
_entity_poly.type
_entity_poly.pdbx_seq_one_letter_code
_entity_poly.pdbx_strand_id
1 'polypeptide(L)'
;MCYFMFVETNSSINEDVILRNEKSSLYVQNLSNIVKTKYDKLYHISNGHCACDIVVSPHRLTENVLDIIKNIDGEFKFIIIDSNKEDVEPLLEENNDFDMFLSKFKSEEISLDEFIKKYPKEIQFDVLYKIKR
;
A
#
# COMPACT_ATOMS: atom_id res chain seq x y z
N MET A 1 -6.56 -1.51 14.41
CA MET A 1 -6.58 -2.11 13.06
C MET A 1 -5.65 -1.29 12.21
N CYS A 2 -4.42 -1.76 12.09
CA CYS A 2 -3.49 -1.21 11.12
C CYS A 2 -3.67 -2.03 9.84
N TYR A 3 -3.53 -1.38 8.71
CA TYR A 3 -3.38 -2.08 7.46
C TYR A 3 -2.09 -1.63 6.80
N PHE A 4 -1.47 -2.57 6.11
CA PHE A 4 -0.29 -2.34 5.31
C PHE A 4 -0.70 -2.36 3.85
N MET A 5 -0.33 -1.31 3.12
CA MET A 5 -0.54 -1.23 1.69
C MET A 5 0.80 -1.30 0.98
N PHE A 6 0.95 -2.26 0.09
CA PHE A 6 2.13 -2.37 -0.76
C PHE A 6 1.78 -1.92 -2.16
N VAL A 7 2.58 -1.00 -2.70
CA VAL A 7 2.36 -0.42 -4.02
C VAL A 7 3.60 -0.60 -4.87
N GLU A 8 3.46 -1.39 -5.93
CA GLU A 8 4.51 -1.67 -6.90
C GLU A 8 4.26 -0.88 -8.19
N THR A 9 5.15 0.05 -8.55
CA THR A 9 4.97 1.04 -9.62
C THR A 9 6.28 1.39 -10.33
N ASN A 10 6.22 1.91 -11.56
CA ASN A 10 7.39 2.46 -12.28
C ASN A 10 7.65 3.94 -11.93
N SER A 11 6.65 4.65 -11.40
CA SER A 11 6.72 6.09 -11.13
C SER A 11 7.11 6.39 -9.68
N SER A 12 7.79 7.52 -9.45
CA SER A 12 8.07 7.97 -8.08
C SER A 12 6.84 8.70 -7.55
N ILE A 13 6.46 8.41 -6.31
CA ILE A 13 5.55 9.30 -5.59
C ILE A 13 6.33 10.58 -5.30
N ASN A 14 5.75 11.73 -5.65
CA ASN A 14 6.38 13.03 -5.41
C ASN A 14 6.64 13.22 -3.89
N GLU A 15 7.84 13.63 -3.52
CA GLU A 15 8.25 13.83 -2.12
C GLU A 15 7.35 14.81 -1.37
N ASP A 16 6.84 15.85 -2.03
CA ASP A 16 5.87 16.79 -1.43
C ASP A 16 4.54 16.11 -1.07
N VAL A 17 4.17 15.04 -1.80
CA VAL A 17 3.00 14.20 -1.50
C VAL A 17 3.30 13.34 -0.29
N ILE A 18 4.49 12.77 -0.19
CA ILE A 18 4.88 11.95 0.96
C ILE A 18 4.89 12.82 2.22
N LEU A 19 5.62 13.93 2.21
CA LEU A 19 5.83 14.80 3.38
C LEU A 19 4.52 15.38 3.94
N ARG A 20 3.55 15.73 3.09
CA ARG A 20 2.26 16.24 3.57
C ARG A 20 1.40 15.16 4.24
N ASN A 21 1.52 13.92 3.77
CA ASN A 21 0.74 12.79 4.29
C ASN A 21 1.37 12.21 5.57
N GLU A 22 2.69 12.22 5.71
CA GLU A 22 3.39 11.83 6.95
C GLU A 22 3.04 12.73 8.12
N LYS A 23 2.89 14.04 7.91
CA LYS A 23 2.37 14.98 8.92
C LYS A 23 0.99 14.59 9.45
N SER A 24 0.23 13.85 8.65
CA SER A 24 -1.11 13.37 9.00
C SER A 24 -1.08 11.97 9.63
N SER A 25 0.11 11.43 9.95
CA SER A 25 0.30 10.07 10.48
C SER A 25 0.05 8.94 9.46
N LEU A 26 0.16 9.22 8.16
CA LEU A 26 0.25 8.20 7.12
C LEU A 26 1.71 7.99 6.75
N TYR A 27 2.27 6.83 7.09
CA TYR A 27 3.66 6.52 6.85
C TYR A 27 3.86 5.98 5.45
N VAL A 28 4.88 6.46 4.74
CA VAL A 28 5.19 6.06 3.35
C VAL A 28 6.67 5.76 3.25
N GLN A 29 7.02 4.49 3.12
CA GLN A 29 8.40 4.04 3.04
C GLN A 29 8.69 3.50 1.65
N ASN A 30 9.82 3.92 1.07
CA ASN A 30 10.33 3.35 -0.17
C ASN A 30 11.19 2.12 0.15
N LEU A 31 10.75 0.93 -0.31
CA LEU A 31 11.41 -0.35 -0.12
C LEU A 31 12.17 -0.83 -1.37
N SER A 32 12.27 -0.02 -2.44
CA SER A 32 12.97 -0.35 -3.69
C SER A 32 14.39 -0.88 -3.52
N ASN A 33 15.09 -0.41 -2.47
CA ASN A 33 16.48 -0.78 -2.23
C ASN A 33 16.61 -2.11 -1.47
N ILE A 34 15.51 -2.64 -0.94
CA ILE A 34 15.46 -3.83 -0.10
C ILE A 34 14.93 -5.01 -0.91
N VAL A 35 13.85 -4.78 -1.68
CA VAL A 35 13.15 -5.83 -2.39
C VAL A 35 13.18 -5.55 -3.89
N LYS A 36 13.58 -6.55 -4.68
CA LYS A 36 13.49 -6.47 -6.15
C LYS A 36 12.08 -6.79 -6.60
N THR A 37 11.55 -5.92 -7.44
CA THR A 37 10.19 -5.97 -7.96
C THR A 37 10.20 -5.90 -9.49
N LYS A 38 9.10 -6.32 -10.13
CA LYS A 38 8.96 -6.25 -11.59
C LYS A 38 8.94 -4.79 -12.04
N TYR A 39 8.35 -3.91 -11.24
CA TYR A 39 8.43 -2.48 -11.42
C TYR A 39 9.58 -1.92 -10.58
N ASP A 40 10.24 -0.86 -11.02
CA ASP A 40 11.45 -0.34 -10.34
C ASP A 40 11.19 0.15 -8.90
N LYS A 41 9.92 0.38 -8.53
CA LYS A 41 9.56 0.94 -7.23
C LYS A 41 8.57 0.14 -6.43
N LEU A 42 8.87 0.02 -5.14
CA LEU A 42 7.99 -0.56 -4.12
C LEU A 42 7.82 0.41 -2.97
N TYR A 43 6.59 0.81 -2.69
CA TYR A 43 6.24 1.63 -1.55
C TYR A 43 5.42 0.82 -0.55
N HIS A 44 5.73 1.00 0.73
CA HIS A 44 4.95 0.56 1.86
C HIS A 44 4.21 1.77 2.44
N ILE A 45 2.89 1.70 2.48
CA ILE A 45 2.02 2.75 3.01
C ILE A 45 1.25 2.17 4.20
N SER A 46 1.39 2.79 5.37
CA SER A 46 0.77 2.31 6.60
C SER A 46 0.02 3.42 7.33
N ASN A 47 -1.16 3.06 7.86
CA ASN A 47 -1.98 3.94 8.69
C ASN A 47 -1.68 3.79 10.20
N GLY A 48 -0.62 3.07 10.59
CA GLY A 48 -0.21 2.88 11.97
C GLY A 48 1.27 2.52 12.13
N HIS A 49 1.92 3.09 13.13
CA HIS A 49 3.25 2.65 13.55
C HIS A 49 3.03 1.36 14.36
N CYS A 50 3.58 0.22 13.97
CA CYS A 50 3.54 -0.99 14.80
C CYS A 50 4.47 -0.84 16.02
N ALA A 51 4.02 -0.04 16.98
CA ALA A 51 4.36 -0.03 18.40
C ALA A 51 3.23 0.76 19.09
N CYS A 52 2.55 0.09 20.02
CA CYS A 52 1.36 0.53 20.75
C CYS A 52 1.30 2.04 21.10
N ASP A 53 0.16 2.70 20.78
CA ASP A 53 -0.59 3.64 21.66
C ASP A 53 -1.45 4.68 20.93
N ILE A 54 -1.42 4.76 19.59
CA ILE A 54 -2.35 5.64 18.85
C ILE A 54 -3.19 4.79 17.91
N VAL A 55 -4.37 4.37 18.39
CA VAL A 55 -5.41 3.78 17.53
C VAL A 55 -5.95 4.90 16.64
N VAL A 56 -5.26 5.18 15.53
CA VAL A 56 -5.78 6.08 14.50
C VAL A 56 -6.88 5.32 13.78
N SER A 57 -8.10 5.85 13.82
CA SER A 57 -9.22 5.28 13.06
C SER A 57 -8.82 5.17 11.59
N PRO A 58 -8.95 4.00 10.94
CA PRO A 58 -8.59 3.81 9.53
C PRO A 58 -9.33 4.75 8.60
N HIS A 59 -10.49 5.27 9.02
CA HIS A 59 -11.25 6.28 8.28
C HIS A 59 -10.57 7.65 8.25
N ARG A 60 -9.77 8.01 9.27
CA ARG A 60 -9.15 9.35 9.39
C ARG A 60 -8.12 9.61 8.29
N LEU A 61 -7.49 8.56 7.77
CA LEU A 61 -6.42 8.65 6.79
C LEU A 61 -6.88 8.33 5.36
N THR A 62 -8.17 8.08 5.16
CA THR A 62 -8.74 7.75 3.85
C THR A 62 -8.34 8.79 2.80
N GLU A 63 -8.49 10.08 3.11
CA GLU A 63 -8.16 11.17 2.17
C GLU A 63 -6.68 11.20 1.82
N ASN A 64 -5.81 10.95 2.80
CA ASN A 64 -4.36 10.90 2.62
C ASN A 64 -3.94 9.73 1.73
N VAL A 65 -4.54 8.56 1.95
CA VAL A 65 -4.29 7.37 1.11
C VAL A 65 -4.74 7.62 -0.32
N LEU A 66 -5.93 8.20 -0.49
CA LEU A 66 -6.43 8.56 -1.82
C LEU A 66 -5.56 9.63 -2.50
N ASP A 67 -5.02 10.59 -1.75
CA ASP A 67 -4.05 11.57 -2.28
C ASP A 67 -2.80 10.88 -2.79
N ILE A 68 -2.19 9.96 -2.02
CA ILE A 68 -1.02 9.21 -2.48
C ILE A 68 -1.34 8.43 -3.76
N ILE A 69 -2.43 7.64 -3.75
CA ILE A 69 -2.77 6.74 -4.86
C ILE A 69 -3.05 7.52 -6.15
N LYS A 70 -3.66 8.70 -6.06
CA LYS A 70 -3.90 9.57 -7.22
C LYS A 70 -2.61 10.15 -7.84
N ASN A 71 -1.52 10.18 -7.08
CA ASN A 71 -0.23 10.69 -7.54
C ASN A 71 0.71 9.58 -8.05
N ILE A 72 0.20 8.37 -8.29
CA ILE A 72 0.96 7.25 -8.86
C ILE A 72 0.62 7.08 -10.33
N ASP A 73 1.58 7.34 -11.21
CA ASP A 73 1.42 7.24 -12.66
C ASP A 73 1.67 5.82 -13.18
N GLY A 74 0.84 5.37 -14.13
CA GLY A 74 0.99 4.09 -14.83
C GLY A 74 0.18 2.94 -14.22
N GLU A 75 0.48 1.72 -14.68
CA GLU A 75 -0.03 0.49 -14.06
C GLU A 75 0.71 0.21 -12.76
N PHE A 76 -0.02 -0.18 -11.71
CA PHE A 76 0.59 -0.58 -10.45
C PHE A 76 -0.19 -1.70 -9.77
N LYS A 77 0.52 -2.49 -8.97
CA LYS A 77 -0.09 -3.54 -8.14
C LYS A 77 -0.30 -3.01 -6.73
N PHE A 78 -1.43 -3.36 -6.15
CA PHE A 78 -1.86 -2.88 -4.85
C PHE A 78 -2.45 -4.03 -4.03
N ILE A 79 -2.04 -4.15 -2.77
CA ILE A 79 -2.64 -5.09 -1.82
C ILE A 79 -2.75 -4.45 -0.45
N ILE A 80 -3.87 -4.72 0.25
CA ILE A 80 -4.07 -4.33 1.65
C ILE A 80 -4.06 -5.58 2.52
N ILE A 81 -3.27 -5.58 3.58
CA ILE A 81 -3.23 -6.67 4.55
C ILE A 81 -3.63 -6.16 5.93
N ASP A 82 -4.51 -6.89 6.61
CA ASP A 82 -4.96 -6.56 7.96
C ASP A 82 -3.93 -7.05 9.00
N SER A 83 -3.25 -6.10 9.64
CA SER A 83 -2.23 -6.38 10.64
C SER A 83 -2.78 -7.03 11.92
N ASN A 84 -4.10 -7.02 12.13
CA ASN A 84 -4.68 -7.70 13.29
C ASN A 84 -4.59 -9.23 13.14
N LYS A 85 -4.30 -9.73 11.94
CA LYS A 85 -4.25 -11.17 11.64
C LYS A 85 -2.85 -11.70 11.37
N GLU A 86 -1.92 -10.86 10.87
CA GLU A 86 -0.56 -11.29 10.49
C GLU A 86 0.48 -10.18 10.76
N ASP A 87 1.67 -10.56 11.23
CA ASP A 87 2.85 -9.69 11.25
C ASP A 87 3.47 -9.66 9.84
N VAL A 88 3.11 -8.63 9.06
CA VAL A 88 3.41 -8.54 7.62
C VAL A 88 4.81 -8.00 7.31
N GLU A 89 5.34 -7.11 8.16
CA GLU A 89 6.69 -6.55 8.00
C GLU A 89 7.81 -7.62 8.04
N PRO A 90 7.79 -8.59 8.98
CA PRO A 90 8.75 -9.70 8.96
C PRO A 90 8.72 -10.56 7.69
N LEU A 91 7.54 -10.71 7.06
CA LEU A 91 7.36 -11.62 5.91
C LEU A 91 8.01 -11.11 4.62
N LEU A 92 8.16 -9.79 4.47
CA LEU A 92 8.81 -9.16 3.32
C LEU A 92 10.33 -9.09 3.45
N GLU A 93 10.84 -8.88 4.67
CA GLU A 93 12.29 -8.91 4.93
C GLU A 93 12.86 -10.33 4.77
N GLU A 94 12.08 -11.36 5.10
CA GLU A 94 12.51 -12.76 4.99
C GLU A 94 12.42 -13.32 3.57
N ASN A 95 11.50 -12.82 2.73
CA ASN A 95 11.36 -13.23 1.34
C ASN A 95 11.71 -12.07 0.41
N ASN A 96 12.98 -12.00 -0.01
CA ASN A 96 13.50 -11.08 -1.03
C ASN A 96 12.82 -11.21 -2.43
N ASP A 97 11.71 -11.93 -2.55
CA ASP A 97 10.92 -12.15 -3.76
C ASP A 97 9.47 -11.67 -3.54
N PHE A 98 9.23 -10.42 -3.92
CA PHE A 98 7.92 -9.78 -3.82
C PHE A 98 6.87 -10.44 -4.72
N ASP A 99 7.26 -10.91 -5.91
CA ASP A 99 6.33 -11.54 -6.83
C ASP A 99 5.83 -12.89 -6.28
N MET A 100 6.71 -13.65 -5.64
CA MET A 100 6.31 -14.87 -4.91
C MET A 100 5.37 -14.53 -3.74
N PHE A 101 5.63 -13.46 -2.99
CA PHE A 101 4.72 -12.99 -1.95
C PHE A 101 3.33 -12.66 -2.51
N LEU A 102 3.29 -11.85 -3.58
CA LEU A 102 2.05 -11.47 -4.26
C LEU A 102 1.28 -12.66 -4.85
N SER A 103 1.97 -13.73 -5.27
CA SER A 103 1.35 -14.91 -5.87
C SER A 103 0.41 -15.68 -4.93
N LYS A 104 0.53 -15.45 -3.62
CA LYS A 104 -0.31 -16.09 -2.59
C LYS A 104 -1.73 -15.52 -2.55
N PHE A 105 -1.93 -14.33 -3.10
CA PHE A 105 -3.20 -13.62 -3.00
C PHE A 105 -4.05 -13.79 -4.25
N LYS A 106 -5.38 -13.81 -4.06
CA LYS A 106 -6.31 -13.74 -5.18
C LYS A 106 -6.12 -12.41 -5.90
N SER A 107 -6.03 -12.44 -7.23
CA SER A 107 -5.86 -11.23 -8.04
C SER A 107 -7.17 -10.74 -8.67
N GLU A 108 -7.36 -9.42 -8.72
CA GLU A 108 -8.45 -8.73 -9.42
C GLU A 108 -7.86 -7.58 -10.26
N GLU A 109 -8.31 -7.39 -11.51
CA GLU A 109 -7.94 -6.23 -12.32
C GLU A 109 -9.07 -5.21 -12.29
N ILE A 110 -8.75 -3.94 -11.97
CA ILE A 110 -9.72 -2.83 -11.93
C ILE A 110 -9.10 -1.54 -12.44
N SER A 111 -9.94 -0.59 -12.84
CA SER A 111 -9.49 0.77 -13.15
C SER A 111 -9.18 1.58 -11.88
N LEU A 112 -8.37 2.63 -12.01
CA LEU A 112 -8.13 3.58 -10.92
C LEU A 112 -9.44 4.17 -10.39
N ASP A 113 -10.36 4.58 -11.27
CA ASP A 113 -11.64 5.16 -10.87
C ASP A 113 -12.51 4.19 -10.06
N GLU A 114 -12.53 2.92 -10.43
CA GLU A 114 -13.24 1.88 -9.66
C GLU A 114 -12.58 1.64 -8.31
N PHE A 115 -11.24 1.59 -8.28
CA PHE A 115 -10.51 1.44 -7.03
C PHE A 115 -10.83 2.59 -6.05
N ILE A 116 -10.78 3.84 -6.53
CA ILE A 116 -11.08 5.03 -5.72
C ILE A 116 -12.54 5.02 -5.20
N LYS A 117 -13.50 4.50 -5.98
CA LYS A 117 -14.90 4.36 -5.55
C LYS A 117 -15.08 3.29 -4.46
N LYS A 118 -14.38 2.15 -4.58
CA LYS A 118 -14.48 1.04 -3.63
C LYS A 118 -13.74 1.34 -2.31
N TYR A 119 -12.63 2.05 -2.37
CA TYR A 119 -11.80 2.30 -1.19
C TYR A 119 -12.48 3.26 -0.19
N PRO A 120 -12.44 3.01 1.13
CA PRO A 120 -11.90 1.83 1.82
C PRO A 120 -12.97 0.77 2.15
N LYS A 121 -14.24 1.01 1.80
CA LYS A 121 -15.38 0.25 2.33
C LYS A 121 -15.62 -1.09 1.64
N GLU A 122 -15.29 -1.17 0.36
CA GLU A 122 -15.59 -2.32 -0.52
C GLU A 122 -14.32 -3.02 -1.01
N ILE A 123 -13.14 -2.46 -0.74
CA ILE A 123 -11.86 -3.13 -1.00
C ILE A 123 -11.67 -4.25 0.04
N GLN A 124 -11.30 -5.43 -0.43
CA GLN A 124 -11.05 -6.59 0.41
C GLN A 124 -9.58 -6.64 0.84
N PHE A 125 -9.34 -7.03 2.10
CA PHE A 125 -8.00 -7.43 2.53
C PHE A 125 -7.57 -8.72 1.83
N ASP A 126 -6.26 -8.93 1.70
CA ASP A 126 -5.66 -10.15 1.14
C ASP A 126 -6.05 -10.41 -0.34
N VAL A 127 -6.42 -9.34 -1.05
CA VAL A 127 -6.68 -9.35 -2.49
C VAL A 127 -5.69 -8.42 -3.18
N LEU A 128 -5.02 -8.96 -4.20
CA LEU A 128 -4.11 -8.23 -5.06
C LEU A 128 -4.89 -7.53 -6.18
N TYR A 129 -5.00 -6.21 -6.11
CA TYR A 129 -5.58 -5.39 -7.16
C TYR A 129 -4.50 -4.96 -8.15
N LYS A 130 -4.65 -5.32 -9.41
CA LYS A 130 -3.84 -4.82 -10.53
C LYS A 130 -4.57 -3.63 -11.12
N ILE A 131 -4.10 -2.43 -10.80
CA ILE A 131 -4.79 -1.19 -11.12
C ILE A 131 -4.23 -0.65 -12.43
N LYS A 132 -5.12 -0.51 -13.41
CA LYS A 132 -4.81 0.14 -14.69
C LYS A 132 -5.29 1.58 -14.67
N ARG A 133 -4.49 2.47 -15.24
CA ARG A 133 -4.76 3.90 -15.32
C ARG A 133 -5.05 4.31 -16.75
#